data_AF-A0A3C0FJ23-F1
#
_entry.id   AF-A0A3C0FJ23-F1
#
_cell.length_a   1.000
_cell.length_b   1.000
_cell.length_c   1.000
_cell.angle_alpha   90.00
_cell.angle_beta   90.00
_cell.angle_gamma   90.00
#
_symmetry.space_group_name_H-M   'P 1'
#
loop_
_entity.id
_entity.type
_entity.pdbx_description
1 polymer ?
#
loop_
_entity_poly.entity_id
_entity_poly.type
_entity_poly.pdbx_seq_one_letter_code
_entity_poly.pdbx_strand_id
1 'polypeptide(L)'
;TLALRKRGSDIRHQLSRLRRHLGPQRDALANFVEQKPAWSDKRFKRRARALTDKTVRLVEEFDSLRERIQIVNENLMAIESEQMNRTMYWLTVIAGLFLPISFVTGLLGINVGGVPATDSPYGFLGVSIILAVITAFEIWLFKKMRLI
;
A
#
# COMPACT_ATOMS: atom_id res chain seq x y z
N THR A 1 -2.70 9.62 2.35
CA THR A 1 -2.56 8.79 1.14
C THR A 1 -3.69 9.01 0.13
N LEU A 2 -4.95 9.08 0.57
CA LEU A 2 -6.12 9.29 -0.32
C LEU A 2 -6.00 10.54 -1.23
N ALA A 3 -5.59 11.68 -0.68
CA ALA A 3 -5.39 12.91 -1.46
C ALA A 3 -4.32 12.75 -2.56
N LEU A 4 -3.23 12.02 -2.27
CA LEU A 4 -2.17 11.73 -3.23
C LEU A 4 -2.64 10.76 -4.32
N ARG A 5 -3.38 9.71 -3.97
CA ARG A 5 -4.01 8.79 -4.93
C ARG A 5 -4.98 9.51 -5.86
N LYS A 6 -5.83 10.38 -5.31
CA LYS A 6 -6.76 11.21 -6.09
C LYS A 6 -6.00 12.11 -7.07
N ARG A 7 -4.99 12.83 -6.58
CA ARG A 7 -4.12 13.67 -7.43
C ARG A 7 -3.42 12.87 -8.52
N GLY A 8 -2.91 11.67 -8.21
CA GLY A 8 -2.31 10.77 -9.20
C GLY A 8 -3.31 10.32 -10.27
N SER A 9 -4.54 9.99 -9.86
CA SER A 9 -5.63 9.66 -10.79
C SER A 9 -5.98 10.85 -11.70
N ASP A 10 -6.09 12.05 -11.14
CA ASP A 10 -6.38 13.27 -11.90
C ASP A 10 -5.31 13.55 -12.95
N ILE A 11 -4.02 13.47 -12.57
CA ILE A 11 -2.90 13.63 -13.51
C ILE A 11 -2.93 12.54 -14.58
N ARG A 12 -3.15 11.27 -14.21
CA ARG A 12 -3.27 10.17 -15.18
C ARG A 12 -4.41 10.40 -16.18
N HIS A 13 -5.56 10.93 -15.73
CA HIS A 13 -6.65 11.30 -16.62
C HIS A 13 -6.26 12.44 -17.57
N GLN A 14 -5.59 13.48 -17.06
CA GLN A 14 -5.10 14.59 -17.88
C GLN A 14 -4.10 14.12 -18.95
N LEU A 15 -3.12 13.29 -18.57
CA LEU A 15 -2.16 12.68 -19.49
C LEU A 15 -2.85 11.83 -20.56
N SER A 16 -3.85 11.04 -20.17
CA SER A 16 -4.63 10.24 -21.13
C SER A 16 -5.41 11.10 -22.11
N ARG A 17 -5.95 12.25 -21.68
CA ARG A 17 -6.63 13.21 -22.58
C ARG A 17 -5.63 13.85 -23.56
N LEU A 18 -4.48 14.30 -23.07
CA LEU A 18 -3.43 14.89 -23.91
C LEU A 18 -2.93 13.88 -24.96
N ARG A 19 -2.61 12.65 -24.56
CA ARG A 19 -2.21 11.57 -25.47
C ARG A 19 -3.26 11.29 -26.54
N ARG A 20 -4.55 11.26 -26.18
CA ARG A 20 -5.65 11.00 -27.13
C ARG A 20 -5.73 12.03 -28.25
N HIS A 21 -5.29 13.27 -28.02
CA HIS A 21 -5.24 14.31 -29.05
C HIS A 21 -3.89 14.36 -29.78
N LEU A 22 -2.78 14.12 -29.07
CA LEU A 22 -1.43 14.26 -29.63
C LEU A 22 -0.96 13.03 -30.42
N GLY A 23 -1.49 11.83 -30.14
CA GLY A 23 -1.22 10.63 -30.93
C GLY A 23 -1.61 10.78 -32.41
N PRO A 24 -2.88 11.11 -32.72
CA PRO A 24 -3.31 11.35 -34.10
C PRO A 24 -2.55 12.50 -34.79
N GLN A 25 -2.16 13.54 -34.04
CA GLN A 25 -1.36 14.65 -34.59
C GLN A 25 0.07 14.22 -34.94
N ARG A 26 0.70 13.40 -34.09
CA ARG A 26 1.99 12.77 -34.39
C ARG A 26 1.90 11.97 -35.69
N ASP A 27 0.87 11.15 -35.85
CA ASP A 27 0.69 10.30 -37.01
C ASP A 27 0.45 11.12 -38.29
N ALA A 28 -0.38 12.15 -38.20
CA ALA A 28 -0.62 13.08 -39.30
C ALA A 28 0.67 13.82 -39.72
N LEU A 29 1.47 14.29 -38.75
CA LEU A 29 2.75 14.96 -39.01
C LEU A 29 3.79 13.99 -39.61
N ALA A 30 3.83 12.75 -39.15
CA ALA A 30 4.71 11.72 -39.71
C ALA A 30 4.35 11.43 -41.18
N ASN A 31 3.06 11.19 -41.45
CA ASN A 31 2.55 10.96 -42.81
C ASN A 31 2.82 12.17 -43.73
N PHE A 32 2.60 13.39 -43.24
CA PHE A 32 2.85 14.61 -44.00
C PHE A 32 4.32 14.77 -44.41
N VAL A 33 5.25 14.47 -43.51
CA VAL A 33 6.68 14.48 -43.79
C VAL A 33 7.06 13.42 -44.83
N GLU A 34 6.40 12.27 -44.81
CA GLU A 34 6.66 11.16 -45.73
C GLU A 34 6.15 11.41 -47.15
N GLN A 35 5.00 12.07 -47.29
CA GLN A 35 4.40 12.41 -48.60
C GLN A 35 5.24 13.36 -49.46
N LYS A 36 6.23 14.07 -48.87
CA LYS A 36 7.16 14.97 -49.58
C LYS A 36 6.47 15.89 -50.61
N PRO A 37 5.52 16.74 -50.20
CA PRO A 37 4.72 17.55 -51.13
C PRO A 37 5.61 18.38 -52.08
N ALA A 38 5.22 18.46 -53.35
CA ALA A 38 6.03 19.07 -54.41
C ALA A 38 6.35 20.56 -54.17
N TRP A 39 5.47 21.28 -53.48
CA TRP A 39 5.66 22.69 -53.12
C TRP A 39 6.65 22.91 -51.97
N SER A 40 7.10 21.86 -51.27
CA SER A 40 7.92 21.99 -50.07
C SER A 40 9.42 22.09 -50.34
N ASP A 41 10.04 23.17 -49.85
CA ASP A 41 11.47 23.39 -49.95
C ASP A 41 12.28 22.60 -48.89
N LYS A 42 13.62 22.59 -49.03
CA LYS A 42 14.52 21.86 -48.12
C LYS A 42 14.44 22.39 -46.67
N ARG A 43 14.18 23.69 -46.49
CA ARG A 43 14.08 24.33 -45.16
C ARG A 43 12.79 23.89 -44.45
N PHE A 44 11.67 23.89 -45.17
CA PHE A 44 10.37 23.41 -44.69
C PHE A 44 10.44 21.94 -44.29
N LYS A 45 10.98 21.07 -45.15
CA LYS A 45 11.15 19.62 -44.85
C LYS A 45 11.94 19.38 -43.56
N ARG A 46 13.04 20.13 -43.36
CA ARG A 46 13.84 20.02 -42.12
C ARG A 46 13.05 20.46 -40.89
N ARG A 47 12.30 21.57 -41.00
CA ARG A 47 11.48 22.08 -39.89
C ARG A 47 10.33 21.15 -39.55
N ALA A 48 9.67 20.58 -40.55
CA ALA A 48 8.59 19.61 -40.39
C ALA A 48 9.10 18.35 -39.67
N ARG A 49 10.22 17.76 -40.11
CA ARG A 49 10.86 16.63 -39.40
C ARG A 49 11.17 16.94 -37.94
N ALA A 50 11.81 18.08 -37.68
CA ALA A 50 12.14 18.46 -36.31
C ALA A 50 10.90 18.64 -35.41
N LEU A 51 9.78 19.12 -35.97
CA LEU A 51 8.50 19.20 -35.24
C LEU A 51 7.91 17.80 -35.02
N THR A 52 7.90 16.94 -36.04
CA THR A 52 7.45 15.54 -35.90
C THR A 52 8.24 14.82 -34.80
N ASP A 53 9.57 14.91 -34.80
CA ASP A 53 10.43 14.28 -33.79
C ASP A 53 10.15 14.82 -32.38
N LYS A 54 9.81 16.11 -32.24
CA LYS A 54 9.39 16.69 -30.95
C LYS A 54 8.05 16.11 -30.50
N THR A 55 7.07 16.01 -31.41
CA THR A 55 5.76 15.45 -31.09
C THR A 55 5.85 13.97 -30.71
N VAL A 56 6.69 13.18 -31.39
CA VAL A 56 6.98 11.78 -31.03
C VAL A 56 7.49 11.69 -29.59
N ARG A 57 8.55 12.45 -29.26
CA ARG A 57 9.13 12.47 -27.91
C ARG A 57 8.13 12.89 -26.83
N LEU A 58 7.26 13.88 -27.11
CA LEU A 58 6.22 14.29 -26.16
C LEU A 58 5.20 13.17 -25.89
N VAL A 59 4.81 12.42 -26.92
CA VAL A 59 3.88 11.29 -26.77
C VAL A 59 4.51 10.16 -25.95
N GLU A 60 5.79 9.87 -26.17
CA GLU A 60 6.58 8.92 -25.36
C GLU A 60 6.73 9.38 -23.90
N GLU A 61 6.94 10.69 -23.69
CA GLU A 61 7.04 11.27 -22.34
C GLU A 61 5.72 11.12 -21.56
N PHE A 62 4.56 11.30 -22.21
CA PHE A 62 3.27 11.04 -21.56
C PHE A 62 3.09 9.56 -21.16
N ASP A 63 3.58 8.63 -21.96
CA ASP A 63 3.57 7.21 -21.60
C ASP A 63 4.45 6.93 -20.40
N SER A 64 5.68 7.46 -20.39
CA SER A 64 6.60 7.32 -19.25
C SER A 64 6.01 7.94 -17.97
N LEU A 65 5.39 9.12 -18.06
CA LEU A 65 4.73 9.74 -16.91
C LEU A 65 3.56 8.90 -16.40
N ARG A 66 2.78 8.28 -17.29
CA ARG A 66 1.68 7.40 -16.91
C ARG A 66 2.18 6.16 -16.17
N GLU A 67 3.27 5.56 -16.63
CA GLU A 67 3.92 4.42 -15.98
C GLU A 67 4.47 4.80 -14.59
N ARG A 68 5.15 5.95 -14.49
CA ARG A 68 5.65 6.47 -13.21
C ARG A 68 4.52 6.71 -12.20
N ILE A 69 3.39 7.25 -12.63
CA ILE A 69 2.22 7.44 -11.75
C ILE A 69 1.66 6.10 -11.28
N GLN A 70 1.67 5.08 -12.14
CA GLN A 70 1.25 3.73 -11.76
C GLN A 70 2.18 3.15 -10.68
N ILE A 71 3.49 3.24 -10.85
CA ILE A 71 4.48 2.80 -9.85
C ILE A 71 4.27 3.54 -8.52
N VAL A 72 4.01 4.86 -8.56
CA VAL A 72 3.73 5.63 -7.34
C VAL A 72 2.45 5.13 -6.65
N ASN A 73 1.39 4.83 -7.39
CA ASN A 73 0.17 4.28 -6.81
C ASN A 73 0.38 2.89 -6.18
N GLU A 74 1.15 2.03 -6.84
CA GLU A 74 1.51 0.70 -6.31
C GLU A 74 2.31 0.83 -5.01
N ASN A 75 3.29 1.74 -4.97
CA ASN A 75 4.06 2.03 -3.75
C ASN A 75 3.17 2.58 -2.62
N LEU A 76 2.22 3.47 -2.93
CA LEU A 76 1.26 3.97 -1.93
C LEU A 76 0.40 2.84 -1.38
N MET A 77 -0.06 1.90 -2.22
CA MET A 77 -0.80 0.72 -1.77
C MET A 77 0.06 -0.19 -0.89
N ALA A 78 1.33 -0.40 -1.25
CA ALA A 78 2.26 -1.18 -0.44
C ALA A 78 2.45 -0.56 0.96
N ILE A 79 2.62 0.77 1.03
CA ILE A 79 2.74 1.50 2.30
C ILE A 79 1.45 1.42 3.14
N GLU A 80 0.27 1.49 2.52
CA GLU A 80 -1.02 1.31 3.22
C GLU A 80 -1.16 -0.12 3.76
N SER A 81 -0.77 -1.13 2.97
CA SER A 81 -0.76 -2.53 3.36
C SER A 81 0.20 -2.79 4.53
N GLU A 82 1.41 -2.23 4.48
CA GLU A 82 2.40 -2.37 5.56
C GLU A 82 1.90 -1.75 6.87
N GLN A 83 1.26 -0.58 6.80
CA GLN A 83 0.62 0.03 7.97
C GLN A 83 -0.53 -0.83 8.53
N MET A 84 -1.35 -1.40 7.64
CA MET A 84 -2.42 -2.33 8.03
C MET A 84 -1.83 -3.56 8.74
N ASN A 85 -0.82 -4.19 8.14
CA ASN A 85 -0.14 -5.36 8.68
C ASN A 85 0.47 -5.04 10.04
N ARG A 86 1.15 -3.90 10.18
CA ARG A 86 1.71 -3.45 11.46
C ARG A 86 0.64 -3.23 12.52
N THR A 87 -0.51 -2.66 12.13
CA THR A 87 -1.64 -2.45 13.05
C THR A 87 -2.25 -3.79 13.49
N MET A 88 -2.49 -4.69 12.54
CA MET A 88 -3.02 -6.04 12.84
C MET A 88 -2.06 -6.86 13.69
N TYR A 89 -0.77 -6.73 13.46
CA TYR A 89 0.26 -7.36 14.27
C TYR A 89 0.16 -6.92 15.73
N TRP A 90 0.08 -5.61 16.00
CA TRP A 90 -0.09 -5.11 17.36
C TRP A 90 -1.40 -5.58 18.00
N LEU A 91 -2.50 -5.58 17.24
CA LEU A 91 -3.78 -6.10 17.73
C LEU A 91 -3.67 -7.58 18.11
N THR A 92 -2.98 -8.38 17.30
CA THR A 92 -2.73 -9.80 17.55
C THR A 92 -1.86 -10.01 18.79
N VAL A 93 -0.79 -9.22 18.96
CA VAL A 93 0.08 -9.29 20.14
C VAL A 93 -0.71 -8.96 21.41
N ILE A 94 -1.50 -7.89 21.38
CA ILE A 94 -2.36 -7.50 22.50
C ILE A 94 -3.37 -8.62 22.79
N ALA A 95 -4.10 -9.09 21.79
CA ALA A 95 -5.08 -10.16 21.96
C ALA A 95 -4.43 -11.46 22.49
N GLY A 96 -3.25 -11.82 21.99
CA GLY A 96 -2.49 -12.98 22.43
C GLY A 96 -2.09 -12.92 23.90
N LEU A 97 -1.78 -11.74 24.44
CA LEU A 97 -1.50 -11.55 25.87
C LEU A 97 -2.78 -11.58 26.72
N PHE A 98 -3.86 -10.93 26.26
CA PHE A 98 -5.07 -10.79 27.06
C PHE A 98 -5.97 -12.03 27.03
N LEU A 99 -6.02 -12.78 25.94
CA LEU A 99 -6.99 -13.86 25.76
C LEU A 99 -6.81 -15.02 26.77
N PRO A 100 -5.59 -15.53 27.03
CA PRO A 100 -5.38 -16.59 28.01
C PRO A 100 -5.65 -16.13 29.44
N ILE A 101 -5.20 -14.92 29.79
CA ILE A 101 -5.45 -14.31 31.11
C ILE A 101 -6.96 -14.13 31.32
N SER A 102 -7.65 -13.52 30.35
CA SER A 102 -9.09 -13.24 30.41
C SER A 102 -9.90 -14.53 30.49
N PHE A 103 -9.48 -15.58 29.78
CA PHE A 103 -10.11 -16.90 29.86
C PHE A 103 -9.99 -17.49 31.27
N VAL A 104 -8.80 -17.48 31.87
CA VAL A 104 -8.58 -18.01 33.22
C VAL A 104 -9.36 -17.20 34.26
N THR A 105 -9.27 -15.86 34.22
CA THR A 105 -10.01 -15.01 35.17
C THR A 105 -11.54 -15.11 34.97
N GLY A 106 -11.99 -15.27 33.72
CA GLY A 106 -13.40 -15.46 33.39
C GLY A 106 -13.92 -16.81 33.87
N LEU A 107 -13.16 -17.89 33.66
CA LEU A 107 -13.49 -19.25 34.13
C LEU A 107 -13.55 -19.31 35.66
N LEU A 108 -12.67 -18.62 36.37
CA LEU A 108 -12.72 -18.55 37.85
C LEU A 108 -13.82 -17.61 38.36
N GLY A 109 -14.25 -16.65 37.55
CA GLY A 109 -15.32 -15.71 37.85
C GLY A 109 -16.73 -16.25 37.62
N ILE A 110 -16.89 -17.46 37.04
CA ILE A 110 -18.20 -18.09 36.94
C ILE A 110 -18.63 -18.55 38.33
N ASN A 111 -19.85 -18.17 38.76
CA ASN A 111 -20.42 -18.57 40.05
C ASN A 111 -20.93 -20.02 40.02
N VAL A 112 -20.10 -20.95 39.55
CA VAL A 112 -20.38 -22.39 39.52
C VAL A 112 -19.58 -23.02 40.66
N GLY A 113 -20.23 -23.81 41.52
CA GLY A 113 -19.55 -24.45 42.66
C GLY A 113 -18.40 -25.36 42.22
N GLY A 114 -17.37 -25.50 43.06
CA GLY A 114 -16.21 -26.36 42.79
C GLY A 114 -15.01 -25.65 42.14
N VAL A 115 -14.96 -24.31 42.16
CA VAL A 115 -13.78 -23.55 41.72
C VAL A 115 -12.58 -23.91 42.61
N PRO A 116 -11.45 -24.39 42.02
CA PRO A 116 -10.27 -24.77 42.78
C PRO A 116 -9.73 -23.60 43.60
N ALA A 117 -9.26 -23.88 44.82
CA ALA A 117 -8.64 -22.93 45.74
C ALA A 117 -9.54 -21.82 46.34
N THR A 118 -10.87 -21.87 46.15
CA THR A 118 -11.81 -20.89 46.72
C THR A 118 -11.82 -20.88 48.26
N ASP A 119 -11.75 -22.05 48.90
CA ASP A 119 -11.77 -22.17 50.36
C ASP A 119 -10.39 -21.99 51.01
N SER A 120 -9.34 -21.76 50.22
CA SER A 120 -7.97 -21.60 50.70
C SER A 120 -7.63 -20.13 50.92
N PRO A 121 -7.04 -19.74 52.08
CA PRO A 121 -6.59 -18.37 52.31
C PRO A 121 -5.49 -17.92 51.33
N TYR A 122 -4.83 -18.84 50.63
CA TYR A 122 -3.81 -18.55 49.61
C TYR A 122 -4.30 -18.68 48.17
N GLY A 123 -5.60 -18.99 47.94
CA GLY A 123 -6.10 -19.28 46.60
C GLY A 123 -5.92 -18.14 45.60
N PHE A 124 -6.26 -16.90 46.02
CA PHE A 124 -6.08 -15.70 45.21
C PHE A 124 -4.61 -15.46 44.84
N LEU A 125 -3.69 -15.66 45.80
CA LEU A 125 -2.25 -15.50 45.58
C LEU A 125 -1.72 -16.56 44.59
N GLY A 126 -2.15 -17.81 44.73
CA GLY A 126 -1.75 -18.90 43.83
C GLY A 126 -2.18 -18.66 42.39
N VAL A 127 -3.45 -18.27 42.17
CA VAL A 127 -3.97 -17.92 40.84
C VAL A 127 -3.20 -16.74 40.25
N SER A 128 -2.91 -15.70 41.05
CA SER A 128 -2.16 -14.52 40.60
C SER A 128 -0.74 -14.88 40.14
N ILE A 129 -0.05 -15.79 40.85
CA ILE A 129 1.28 -16.27 40.45
C ILE A 129 1.20 -17.08 39.15
N ILE A 130 0.21 -17.96 39.00
CA ILE A 130 0.02 -18.74 37.78
C ILE A 130 -0.18 -17.82 36.57
N LEU A 131 -1.04 -16.80 36.71
CA LEU A 131 -1.26 -15.80 35.66
C LEU A 131 0.04 -15.05 35.32
N ALA A 132 0.79 -14.62 36.34
CA ALA A 132 2.07 -13.94 36.12
C ALA A 132 3.09 -14.81 35.36
N VAL A 133 3.14 -16.12 35.66
CA VAL A 133 4.01 -17.08 34.95
C VAL A 133 3.55 -17.27 33.50
N ILE A 134 2.25 -17.38 33.25
CA ILE A 134 1.68 -17.48 31.89
C ILE A 134 2.05 -16.23 31.08
N THR A 135 1.85 -15.03 31.63
CA THR A 135 2.20 -13.77 30.96
C THR A 135 3.71 -13.68 30.70
N ALA A 136 4.56 -14.07 31.65
CA ALA A 136 6.01 -14.08 31.46
C ALA A 136 6.43 -15.06 30.35
N PHE A 137 5.78 -16.23 30.28
CA PHE A 137 6.02 -17.22 29.24
C PHE A 137 5.58 -16.72 27.85
N GLU A 138 4.41 -16.08 27.74
CA GLU A 138 3.92 -15.47 26.50
C GLU A 138 4.86 -14.37 26.00
N ILE A 139 5.32 -13.48 26.88
CA ILE A 139 6.30 -12.44 26.55
C ILE A 139 7.62 -13.06 26.06
N TRP A 140 8.10 -14.10 26.73
CA TRP A 140 9.31 -14.82 26.30
C TRP A 140 9.13 -15.47 24.92
N LEU A 141 7.98 -16.11 24.68
CA LEU A 141 7.65 -16.76 23.41
C LEU A 141 7.57 -15.73 22.28
N PHE A 142 6.90 -14.60 22.51
CA PHE A 142 6.81 -13.52 21.52
C PHE A 142 8.17 -12.90 21.21
N LYS A 143 9.03 -12.69 22.22
CA LYS A 143 10.42 -12.26 21.99
C LYS A 143 11.22 -13.28 21.18
N LYS A 144 11.11 -14.58 21.51
CA LYS A 144 11.82 -15.65 20.79
C LYS A 144 11.38 -15.74 19.32
N MET A 145 10.10 -15.54 19.06
CA MET A 145 9.54 -15.54 17.71
C MET A 145 9.78 -14.21 16.96
N ARG A 146 10.45 -13.23 17.57
CA ARG A 146 10.63 -11.87 17.02
C ARG A 146 9.29 -11.18 16.72
N LEU A 147 8.26 -11.52 17.50
CA LEU A 147 6.96 -10.85 17.51
C LEU A 147 6.92 -9.63 18.48
N ILE A 148 7.96 -9.46 19.29
CA ILE A 148 8.27 -8.29 20.13
C ILE A 148 9.80 -8.14 20.13
#